data_AF-A0A0F0GGJ5-F1
#
_entry.id   AF-A0A0F0GGJ5-F1
#
_cell.length_a   1.000
_cell.length_b   1.000
_cell.length_c   1.000
_cell.angle_alpha   90.00
_cell.angle_beta   90.00
_cell.angle_gamma   90.00
#
_symmetry.space_group_name_H-M   'P 1'
#
loop_
_entity.id
_entity.type
_entity.pdbx_description
1 polymer ?
#
loop_
_entity_poly.entity_id
_entity_poly.type
_entity_poly.pdbx_seq_one_letter_code
_entity_poly.pdbx_strand_id
1 'polypeptide(L)'
;LRTPHPAPRRVPASGARPGAGRATRTALLLLPLPVVILGSFAVAAGLRSGYGPTGWTYARTWTSFLLPMELALCGYGALLGAWAGPRLAARRPAAAATATTAALCLTLAATASLVPHLQQLTTTTVARSIAWDAQNTRIRTEAAHGATDVGYRPLPIGHLAEPFFTADYDRDWVAACVSRWYGVDRIHRLTGRGGAGTPGP
;
A
#
# COMPACT_ATOMS: atom_id res chain seq x y z
N LEU A 1 -20.26 -10.75 -84.77
CA LEU A 1 -19.56 -9.71 -83.97
C LEU A 1 -19.82 -9.99 -82.49
N ARG A 2 -18.86 -10.60 -81.79
CA ARG A 2 -18.92 -10.84 -80.33
C ARG A 2 -18.17 -9.71 -79.63
N THR A 3 -18.86 -8.93 -78.80
CA THR A 3 -18.26 -7.94 -77.91
C THR A 3 -17.59 -8.66 -76.71
N PRO A 4 -16.37 -8.26 -76.29
CA PRO A 4 -15.76 -8.83 -75.10
C PRO A 4 -16.32 -8.19 -73.83
N HIS A 5 -16.74 -9.02 -72.87
CA HIS A 5 -17.13 -8.59 -71.53
C HIS A 5 -15.87 -8.22 -70.72
N PRO A 6 -15.83 -7.07 -70.02
CA PRO A 6 -14.72 -6.76 -69.12
C PRO A 6 -14.79 -7.67 -67.87
N ALA A 7 -13.68 -8.34 -67.59
CA ALA A 7 -13.53 -9.17 -66.39
C ALA A 7 -13.54 -8.31 -65.11
N PRO A 8 -14.13 -8.79 -64.00
CA PRO A 8 -14.17 -8.05 -62.75
C PRO A 8 -12.76 -7.92 -62.15
N ARG A 9 -12.37 -6.68 -61.87
CA ARG A 9 -11.11 -6.31 -61.20
C ARG A 9 -11.13 -6.88 -59.77
N ARG A 10 -10.32 -7.90 -59.49
CA ARG A 10 -10.09 -8.38 -58.11
C ARG A 10 -9.39 -7.26 -57.33
N VAL A 11 -10.09 -6.70 -56.35
CA VAL A 11 -9.49 -5.87 -55.31
C VAL A 11 -8.66 -6.80 -54.41
N PRO A 12 -7.36 -6.54 -54.18
CA PRO A 12 -6.59 -7.34 -53.24
C PRO A 12 -7.15 -7.09 -51.84
N ALA A 13 -7.64 -8.16 -51.20
CA ALA A 13 -8.00 -8.14 -49.79
C ALA A 13 -6.75 -7.76 -48.99
N SER A 14 -6.75 -6.56 -48.40
CA SER A 14 -5.73 -6.12 -47.46
C SER A 14 -5.68 -7.12 -46.31
N GLY A 15 -4.63 -7.92 -46.27
CA GLY A 15 -4.39 -8.93 -45.26
C GLY A 15 -4.22 -8.28 -43.89
N ALA A 16 -5.33 -8.18 -43.13
CA ALA A 16 -5.27 -7.92 -41.70
C ALA A 16 -4.57 -9.12 -41.04
N ARG A 17 -3.29 -8.94 -40.70
CA ARG A 17 -2.49 -9.96 -40.01
C ARG A 17 -3.20 -10.39 -38.72
N PRO A 18 -3.62 -11.67 -38.58
CA PRO A 18 -4.41 -12.13 -37.44
C PRO A 18 -3.69 -12.04 -36.08
N GLY A 19 -2.38 -11.74 -36.06
CA GLY A 19 -1.56 -11.64 -34.86
C GLY A 19 -1.52 -10.26 -34.18
N ALA A 20 -1.74 -9.16 -34.92
CA ALA A 20 -1.56 -7.81 -34.38
C ALA A 20 -2.55 -7.51 -33.23
N GLY A 21 -3.82 -7.89 -33.40
CA GLY A 21 -4.84 -7.65 -32.39
C GLY A 21 -4.70 -8.51 -31.12
N ARG A 22 -3.93 -9.60 -31.15
CA ARG A 22 -3.68 -10.46 -29.99
C ARG A 22 -2.50 -9.89 -29.17
N ALA A 23 -1.42 -9.49 -29.84
CA ALA A 23 -0.28 -8.81 -29.22
C ALA A 23 -0.68 -7.49 -28.54
N THR A 24 -1.49 -6.65 -29.19
CA THR A 24 -1.96 -5.38 -28.60
C THR A 24 -2.84 -5.60 -27.36
N ARG A 25 -3.66 -6.66 -27.33
CA ARG A 25 -4.47 -7.00 -26.14
C ARG A 25 -3.61 -7.52 -24.99
N THR A 26 -2.63 -8.37 -25.28
CA THR A 26 -1.68 -8.86 -24.27
C THR A 26 -0.84 -7.71 -23.72
N ALA A 27 -0.39 -6.78 -24.57
CA ALA A 27 0.32 -5.58 -24.16
C ALA A 27 -0.54 -4.68 -23.26
N LEU A 28 -1.83 -4.48 -23.59
CA LEU A 28 -2.76 -3.74 -22.72
C LEU A 28 -2.92 -4.45 -21.37
N LEU A 29 -3.16 -5.76 -21.36
CA LEU A 29 -3.36 -6.52 -20.12
C LEU A 29 -2.12 -6.54 -19.23
N LEU A 30 -0.92 -6.50 -19.82
CA LEU A 30 0.34 -6.49 -19.08
C LEU A 30 0.84 -5.09 -18.74
N LEU A 31 0.33 -4.02 -19.39
CA LEU A 31 0.69 -2.61 -19.16
C LEU A 31 0.72 -2.15 -17.68
N PRO A 32 -0.20 -2.56 -16.79
CA PRO A 32 -0.13 -2.13 -15.39
C PRO A 32 1.13 -2.64 -14.68
N LEU A 33 1.67 -3.79 -15.07
CA LEU A 33 2.85 -4.40 -14.43
C LEU A 33 4.13 -3.55 -14.58
N PRO A 34 4.58 -3.16 -15.79
CA PRO A 34 5.74 -2.29 -15.94
C PRO A 34 5.49 -0.88 -15.39
N VAL A 35 4.26 -0.36 -15.41
CA VAL A 35 3.94 0.94 -14.80
C VAL A 35 4.13 0.90 -13.28
N VAL A 36 3.65 -0.17 -12.62
CA VAL A 36 3.85 -0.37 -11.18
C VAL A 36 5.33 -0.57 -10.86
N ILE A 37 6.05 -1.36 -11.65
CA ILE A 37 7.50 -1.60 -11.44
C ILE A 37 8.30 -0.31 -11.62
N LEU A 38 8.11 0.41 -12.73
CA LEU A 38 8.83 1.65 -13.03
C LEU A 38 8.47 2.77 -12.05
N GLY A 39 7.18 2.87 -11.67
CA GLY A 39 6.73 3.79 -10.64
C GLY A 39 7.37 3.50 -9.29
N SER A 40 7.40 2.23 -8.88
CA SER A 40 8.03 1.79 -7.62
C SER A 40 9.54 2.08 -7.62
N PHE A 41 10.22 1.86 -8.75
CA PHE A 41 11.65 2.17 -8.89
C PHE A 41 11.93 3.68 -8.86
N ALA A 42 11.13 4.49 -9.54
CA ALA A 42 11.28 5.95 -9.55
C ALA A 42 11.07 6.53 -8.14
N VAL A 43 10.07 6.01 -7.41
CA VAL A 43 9.82 6.37 -6.00
C VAL A 43 10.99 5.97 -5.12
N ALA A 44 11.49 4.74 -5.23
CA ALA A 44 12.64 4.28 -4.45
C ALA A 44 13.89 5.15 -4.70
N ALA A 45 14.12 5.56 -5.95
CA ALA A 45 15.22 6.47 -6.31
C ALA A 45 15.01 7.89 -5.74
N GLY A 46 13.79 8.43 -5.79
CA GLY A 46 13.45 9.72 -5.19
C GLY A 46 13.62 9.71 -3.67
N LEU A 47 13.17 8.65 -3.01
CA LEU A 47 13.33 8.46 -1.56
C LEU A 47 14.80 8.35 -1.16
N ARG A 48 15.62 7.64 -1.94
CA ARG A 48 17.07 7.57 -1.71
C ARG A 48 17.74 8.94 -1.83
N SER A 49 17.27 9.78 -2.76
CA SER A 49 17.82 11.12 -2.98
C SER A 49 17.41 12.10 -1.88
N GLY A 50 16.17 12.01 -1.37
CA GLY A 50 15.65 12.92 -0.33
C GLY A 50 15.94 12.51 1.12
N TYR A 51 15.98 11.21 1.41
CA TYR A 51 16.10 10.66 2.78
C TYR A 51 17.38 9.85 3.01
N GLY A 52 18.32 9.84 2.05
CA GLY A 52 19.59 9.13 2.16
C GLY A 52 19.49 7.61 1.87
N PRO A 53 20.56 6.83 2.15
CA PRO A 53 20.69 5.43 1.74
C PRO A 53 19.60 4.49 2.28
N THR A 54 19.00 4.84 3.43
CA THR A 54 17.93 4.09 4.10
C THR A 54 16.55 4.74 3.88
N GLY A 55 16.44 5.77 3.04
CA GLY A 55 15.20 6.47 2.74
C GLY A 55 14.05 5.57 2.27
N TRP A 56 14.41 4.46 1.63
CA TRP A 56 13.48 3.45 1.12
C TRP A 56 12.94 2.51 2.20
N THR A 57 13.50 2.47 3.41
CA THR A 57 13.02 1.58 4.50
C THR A 57 11.94 2.23 5.36
N TYR A 58 11.67 3.52 5.17
CA TYR A 58 10.65 4.23 5.94
C TYR A 58 9.24 3.87 5.43
N ALA A 59 8.48 3.16 6.26
CA ALA A 59 7.12 2.73 5.92
C ALA A 59 6.19 3.90 5.55
N ARG A 60 6.33 5.05 6.23
CA ARG A 60 5.47 6.23 6.05
C ARG A 60 5.58 6.83 4.65
N THR A 61 6.76 6.78 4.04
CA THR A 61 6.98 7.36 2.71
C THR A 61 6.36 6.50 1.62
N TRP A 62 6.39 5.16 1.76
CA TRP A 62 5.73 4.26 0.83
C TRP A 62 4.21 4.45 0.79
N THR A 63 3.55 4.69 1.92
CA THR A 63 2.09 4.88 1.99
C THR A 63 1.60 6.02 1.08
N SER A 64 2.38 7.10 0.94
CA SER A 64 2.05 8.22 0.06
C SER A 64 2.03 7.86 -1.44
N PHE A 65 2.70 6.78 -1.83
CA PHE A 65 2.77 6.33 -3.23
C PHE A 65 1.85 5.15 -3.53
N LEU A 66 1.59 4.29 -2.53
CA LEU A 66 0.70 3.14 -2.69
C LEU A 66 -0.74 3.58 -3.00
N LEU A 67 -1.25 4.60 -2.30
CA LEU A 67 -2.61 5.11 -2.48
C LEU A 67 -2.88 5.58 -3.93
N PRO A 68 -2.07 6.51 -4.50
CA PRO A 68 -2.24 6.91 -5.90
C PRO A 68 -2.09 5.75 -6.89
N MET A 69 -1.18 4.81 -6.62
CA MET A 69 -0.94 3.65 -7.48
C MET A 69 -2.13 2.68 -7.50
N GLU A 70 -2.72 2.40 -6.33
CA GLU A 70 -3.95 1.60 -6.21
C GLU A 70 -5.11 2.29 -6.93
N LEU A 71 -5.30 3.60 -6.74
CA LEU A 71 -6.32 4.36 -7.45
C LEU A 71 -6.14 4.32 -8.96
N ALA A 72 -4.90 4.44 -9.45
CA ALA A 72 -4.59 4.33 -10.87
C ALA A 72 -4.90 2.92 -11.42
N LEU A 73 -4.60 1.87 -10.67
CA LEU A 73 -4.88 0.49 -11.06
C LEU A 73 -6.39 0.20 -11.09
N CYS A 74 -7.13 0.70 -10.09
CA CYS A 74 -8.59 0.65 -10.06
C CYS A 74 -9.20 1.38 -11.25
N GLY A 75 -8.74 2.60 -11.53
CA GLY A 75 -9.15 3.39 -12.69
C GLY A 75 -8.85 2.68 -14.01
N TYR A 76 -7.67 2.07 -14.12
CA TYR A 76 -7.29 1.26 -15.28
C TYR A 76 -8.24 0.08 -15.49
N GLY A 77 -8.54 -0.69 -14.43
CA GLY A 77 -9.50 -1.79 -14.48
C GLY A 77 -10.90 -1.34 -14.89
N ALA A 78 -11.37 -0.21 -14.36
CA ALA A 78 -12.68 0.36 -14.71
C ALA A 78 -12.75 0.78 -16.19
N LEU A 79 -11.74 1.49 -16.69
CA LEU A 79 -11.66 1.91 -18.09
C LEU A 79 -11.55 0.71 -19.04
N LEU A 80 -10.75 -0.29 -18.67
CA LEU A 80 -10.61 -1.54 -19.42
C LEU A 80 -11.95 -2.30 -19.48
N GLY A 81 -12.66 -2.38 -18.35
CA GLY A 81 -13.99 -2.98 -18.28
C GLY A 81 -15.03 -2.25 -19.12
N ALA A 82 -15.08 -0.92 -19.04
CA ALA A 82 -16.00 -0.10 -19.84
C ALA A 82 -15.74 -0.21 -21.35
N TRP A 83 -14.46 -0.29 -21.75
CA TRP A 83 -14.08 -0.44 -23.14
C TRP A 83 -14.27 -1.88 -23.66
N ALA A 84 -13.77 -2.88 -22.95
CA ALA A 84 -13.78 -4.28 -23.43
C ALA A 84 -15.11 -5.00 -23.16
N GLY A 85 -15.82 -4.65 -22.09
CA GLY A 85 -17.02 -5.31 -21.61
C GLY A 85 -18.12 -5.42 -22.65
N PRO A 86 -18.60 -4.30 -23.25
CA PRO A 86 -19.66 -4.33 -24.26
C PRO A 86 -19.27 -5.16 -25.50
N ARG A 87 -17.99 -5.09 -25.91
CA ARG A 87 -17.47 -5.82 -27.06
C ARG A 87 -17.38 -7.32 -26.81
N LEU A 88 -17.03 -7.72 -25.58
CA LEU A 88 -16.98 -9.12 -25.18
C LEU A 88 -18.39 -9.68 -25.00
N ALA A 89 -19.29 -8.93 -24.37
CA ALA A 89 -20.68 -9.33 -24.17
C ALA A 89 -21.42 -9.52 -25.51
N ALA A 90 -21.22 -8.63 -26.48
CA ALA A 90 -21.84 -8.72 -27.79
C ALA A 90 -21.31 -9.89 -28.65
N ARG A 91 -20.03 -10.27 -28.49
CA ARG A 91 -19.40 -11.32 -29.31
C ARG A 91 -19.41 -12.69 -28.65
N ARG A 92 -19.33 -12.76 -27.31
CA ARG A 92 -19.18 -13.98 -26.51
C ARG A 92 -19.82 -13.78 -25.12
N PRO A 93 -21.16 -13.82 -25.01
CA PRO A 93 -21.87 -13.54 -23.75
C PRO A 93 -21.49 -14.49 -22.62
N ALA A 94 -21.29 -15.78 -22.89
CA ALA A 94 -20.83 -16.76 -21.89
C ALA A 94 -19.42 -16.44 -21.37
N ALA A 95 -18.52 -15.95 -22.24
CA ALA A 95 -17.17 -15.53 -21.84
C ALA A 95 -17.18 -14.24 -21.03
N ALA A 96 -18.12 -13.33 -21.32
CA ALA A 96 -18.32 -12.12 -20.52
C ALA A 96 -18.84 -12.46 -19.12
N ALA A 97 -19.86 -13.32 -19.02
CA ALA A 97 -20.41 -13.76 -17.73
C ALA A 97 -19.34 -14.43 -16.85
N THR A 98 -18.56 -15.36 -17.42
CA THR A 98 -17.47 -16.02 -16.68
C THR A 98 -16.38 -15.04 -16.24
N ALA A 99 -15.99 -14.09 -17.09
CA ALA A 99 -15.01 -13.06 -16.71
C ALA A 99 -15.52 -12.17 -15.55
N THR A 100 -16.79 -11.75 -15.59
CA THR A 100 -17.40 -10.94 -14.53
C THR A 100 -17.48 -11.72 -13.22
N THR A 101 -17.92 -12.98 -13.25
CA THR A 101 -17.97 -13.83 -12.07
C THR A 101 -16.58 -14.05 -11.47
N ALA A 102 -15.57 -14.32 -12.31
CA ALA A 102 -14.19 -14.48 -11.85
C ALA A 102 -13.65 -13.20 -11.19
N ALA A 103 -13.91 -12.03 -11.76
CA ALA A 103 -13.53 -10.75 -11.18
C ALA A 103 -14.22 -10.49 -9.84
N LEU A 104 -15.51 -10.82 -9.72
CA LEU A 104 -16.26 -10.71 -8.47
C LEU A 104 -15.68 -11.64 -7.39
N CYS A 105 -15.48 -12.92 -7.73
CA CYS A 105 -14.89 -13.90 -6.80
C CYS A 105 -13.49 -13.47 -6.35
N LEU A 106 -12.65 -12.98 -7.26
CA LEU A 106 -11.32 -12.49 -6.93
C LEU A 106 -11.38 -11.27 -6.00
N THR A 107 -12.29 -10.33 -6.26
CA THR A 107 -12.48 -9.14 -5.41
C THR A 107 -12.95 -9.52 -4.02
N LEU A 108 -13.91 -10.45 -3.92
CA LEU A 108 -14.39 -10.98 -2.64
C LEU A 108 -13.28 -11.72 -1.90
N ALA A 109 -12.51 -12.58 -2.58
CA ALA A 109 -11.39 -13.30 -1.98
C ALA A 109 -10.30 -12.34 -1.47
N ALA A 110 -9.95 -11.32 -2.27
CA ALA A 110 -8.99 -10.29 -1.87
C ALA A 110 -9.49 -9.51 -0.65
N THR A 111 -10.76 -9.10 -0.64
CA THR A 111 -11.36 -8.39 0.50
C THR A 111 -11.42 -9.28 1.75
N ALA A 112 -11.80 -10.55 1.61
CA ALA A 112 -11.84 -11.51 2.69
C ALA A 112 -10.44 -11.77 3.28
N SER A 113 -9.40 -11.79 2.46
CA SER A 113 -8.01 -11.96 2.91
C SER A 113 -7.49 -10.80 3.80
N LEU A 114 -8.12 -9.63 3.71
CA LEU A 114 -7.79 -8.47 4.55
C LEU A 114 -8.41 -8.54 5.94
N VAL A 115 -9.48 -9.33 6.13
CA VAL A 115 -10.23 -9.37 7.39
C VAL A 115 -9.35 -9.72 8.60
N PRO A 116 -8.49 -10.76 8.57
CA PRO A 116 -7.64 -11.09 9.71
C PRO A 116 -6.66 -9.95 10.06
N HIS A 117 -6.12 -9.28 9.05
CA HIS A 117 -5.19 -8.16 9.23
C HIS A 117 -5.89 -6.94 9.86
N LEU A 118 -7.13 -6.66 9.46
CA LEU A 118 -7.95 -5.60 10.05
C LEU A 118 -8.33 -5.90 11.50
N GLN A 119 -8.66 -7.16 11.80
CA GLN A 119 -8.92 -7.61 13.16
C GLN A 119 -7.67 -7.45 14.03
N GLN A 120 -6.52 -7.92 13.57
CA GLN A 120 -5.24 -7.77 14.27
C GLN A 120 -4.87 -6.30 14.47
N LEU A 121 -5.04 -5.44 13.47
CA LEU A 121 -4.82 -4.01 13.58
C LEU A 121 -5.73 -3.39 14.65
N THR A 122 -7.00 -3.77 14.68
CA THR A 122 -7.97 -3.28 15.67
C THR A 122 -7.55 -3.70 17.08
N THR A 123 -7.29 -5.00 17.29
CA THR A 123 -6.86 -5.54 18.59
C THR A 123 -5.58 -4.89 19.08
N THR A 124 -4.57 -4.75 18.21
CA THR A 124 -3.30 -4.10 18.57
C THR A 124 -3.48 -2.62 18.87
N THR A 125 -4.37 -1.91 18.16
CA THR A 125 -4.67 -0.50 18.42
C THR A 125 -5.35 -0.32 19.77
N VAL A 126 -6.34 -1.15 20.10
CA VAL A 126 -7.02 -1.12 21.41
C VAL A 126 -6.05 -1.46 22.55
N ALA A 127 -5.22 -2.49 22.38
CA ALA A 127 -4.22 -2.84 23.40
C ALA A 127 -3.22 -1.68 23.63
N ARG A 128 -2.84 -0.98 22.57
CA ARG A 128 -1.93 0.17 22.62
C ARG A 128 -2.59 1.41 23.24
N SER A 129 -3.87 1.67 22.98
CA SER A 129 -4.57 2.79 23.63
C SER A 129 -4.68 2.58 25.14
N ILE A 130 -5.03 1.36 25.57
CA ILE A 130 -5.08 1.01 26.99
C ILE A 130 -3.69 1.17 27.65
N ALA A 131 -2.63 0.67 26.99
CA ALA A 131 -1.27 0.82 27.48
C ALA A 131 -0.80 2.28 27.54
N TRP A 132 -1.21 3.10 26.56
CA TRP A 132 -0.96 4.53 26.52
C TRP A 132 -1.64 5.25 27.68
N ASP A 133 -2.92 4.96 27.95
CA ASP A 133 -3.67 5.60 29.03
C ASP A 133 -3.09 5.28 30.40
N ALA A 134 -2.67 4.02 30.62
CA ALA A 134 -2.00 3.59 31.84
C ALA A 134 -0.65 4.31 32.03
N GLN A 135 0.16 4.39 30.96
CA GLN A 135 1.44 5.11 31.00
C GLN A 135 1.24 6.61 31.22
N ASN A 136 0.28 7.22 30.53
CA ASN A 136 -0.03 8.64 30.65
C ASN A 136 -0.48 8.99 32.06
N THR A 137 -1.33 8.15 32.67
CA THR A 137 -1.75 8.33 34.05
C THR A 137 -0.54 8.24 34.99
N ARG A 138 0.30 7.21 34.84
CA ARG A 138 1.51 7.04 35.67
C ARG A 138 2.43 8.24 35.58
N ILE A 139 2.80 8.68 34.36
CA ILE A 139 3.73 9.80 34.16
C ILE A 139 3.15 11.09 34.76
N ARG A 140 1.85 11.34 34.59
CA ARG A 140 1.19 12.52 35.18
C ARG A 140 1.21 12.46 36.70
N THR A 141 1.00 11.29 37.28
CA THR A 141 1.12 11.10 38.73
C THR A 141 2.55 11.34 39.19
N GLU A 142 3.56 10.77 38.54
CA GLU A 142 4.98 10.99 38.87
C GLU A 142 5.35 12.48 38.81
N ALA A 143 4.98 13.16 37.71
CA ALA A 143 5.22 14.59 37.53
C ALA A 143 4.49 15.44 38.60
N ALA A 144 3.26 15.08 38.98
CA ALA A 144 2.53 15.75 40.05
C ALA A 144 3.18 15.57 41.44
N HIS A 145 3.94 14.50 41.64
CA HIS A 145 4.77 14.28 42.83
C HIS A 145 6.16 14.93 42.71
N GLY A 146 6.40 15.72 41.66
CA GLY A 146 7.66 16.46 41.45
C GLY A 146 8.75 15.67 40.74
N ALA A 147 8.44 14.52 40.12
CA ALA A 147 9.44 13.82 39.31
C ALA A 147 9.81 14.64 38.06
N THR A 148 11.11 14.86 37.86
CA THR A 148 11.64 15.60 36.70
C THR A 148 12.24 14.69 35.62
N ASP A 149 12.55 13.44 35.95
CA ASP A 149 12.97 12.40 35.00
C ASP A 149 12.05 11.18 35.12
N VAL A 150 11.31 10.88 34.05
CA VAL A 150 10.24 9.87 34.05
C VAL A 150 10.49 8.80 33.00
N GLY A 151 10.14 7.56 33.35
CA GLY A 151 10.27 6.43 32.44
C GLY A 151 9.16 6.41 31.39
N TYR A 152 9.52 6.13 30.13
CA TYR A 152 8.59 5.93 29.02
C TYR A 152 8.83 4.57 28.36
N ARG A 153 7.76 3.78 28.26
CA ARG A 153 7.74 2.50 27.55
C ARG A 153 7.34 2.76 26.10
N PRO A 154 8.14 2.30 25.12
CA PRO A 154 7.77 2.40 23.73
C PRO A 154 6.50 1.58 23.40
N LEU A 155 5.59 2.12 22.59
CA LEU A 155 4.34 1.49 22.14
C LEU A 155 4.23 1.49 20.60
N PRO A 156 5.11 0.78 19.88
CA PRO A 156 5.26 0.89 18.42
C PRO A 156 3.97 0.60 17.64
N ILE A 157 3.72 1.38 16.57
CA ILE A 157 2.65 1.13 15.59
C ILE A 157 3.20 0.24 14.47
N GLY A 158 3.03 -1.08 14.58
CA GLY A 158 3.56 -2.01 13.58
C GLY A 158 5.09 -1.85 13.43
N HIS A 159 5.57 -1.60 12.21
CA HIS A 159 7.00 -1.38 11.92
C HIS A 159 7.46 0.08 12.06
N LEU A 160 6.61 0.98 12.54
CA LEU A 160 7.00 2.37 12.77
C LEU A 160 7.87 2.44 14.03
N ALA A 161 9.14 2.82 13.84
CA ALA A 161 10.03 3.13 14.95
C ALA A 161 9.47 4.32 15.73
N GLU A 162 9.34 4.17 17.04
CA GLU A 162 9.06 5.31 17.91
C GLU A 162 10.33 6.15 18.08
N PRO A 163 10.28 7.45 17.75
CA PRO A 163 11.47 8.28 17.58
C PRO A 163 12.11 8.77 18.89
N PHE A 164 11.60 8.41 20.07
CA PHE A 164 12.01 8.97 21.37
C PHE A 164 13.41 8.56 21.87
N PHE A 165 14.20 7.86 21.06
CA PHE A 165 15.42 7.18 21.53
C PHE A 165 16.55 7.26 20.52
N THR A 166 16.77 8.45 19.97
CA THR A 166 18.06 8.73 19.32
C THR A 166 19.17 8.66 20.38
N ALA A 167 20.41 8.34 19.96
CA ALA A 167 21.53 8.21 20.89
C ALA A 167 21.91 9.55 21.56
N ASP A 168 21.48 10.68 20.99
CA ASP A 168 21.77 12.03 21.43
C ASP A 168 20.45 12.73 21.82
N TYR A 169 20.20 12.84 23.12
CA TYR A 169 18.95 13.39 23.66
C TYR A 169 18.74 14.86 23.26
N ASP A 170 19.82 15.64 23.14
CA ASP A 170 19.73 17.06 22.77
C ASP A 170 19.27 17.25 21.32
N ARG A 171 19.46 16.22 20.49
CA ARG A 171 18.97 16.17 19.11
C ARG A 171 17.64 15.44 18.97
N ASP A 172 17.14 14.85 20.05
CA ASP A 172 15.87 14.15 20.08
C ASP A 172 14.71 15.14 20.27
N TRP A 173 14.34 15.80 19.17
CA TRP A 173 13.25 16.77 19.17
C TRP A 173 11.93 16.18 19.68
N VAL A 174 11.74 14.86 19.52
CA VAL A 174 10.52 14.20 19.99
C VAL A 174 10.56 14.03 21.50
N ALA A 175 11.66 13.55 22.05
CA ALA A 175 11.82 13.48 23.50
C ALA A 175 11.66 14.87 24.14
N ALA A 176 12.24 15.92 23.56
CA ALA A 176 12.05 17.30 24.01
C ALA A 176 10.58 17.76 23.95
N CYS A 177 9.84 17.39 22.92
CA CYS A 177 8.41 17.68 22.82
C CYS A 177 7.59 16.95 23.90
N VAL A 178 7.86 15.67 24.15
CA VAL A 178 7.12 14.91 25.16
C VAL A 178 7.47 15.34 26.57
N SER A 179 8.75 15.64 26.85
CA SER A 179 9.20 16.26 28.11
C SER A 179 8.42 17.56 28.39
N ARG A 180 8.35 18.46 27.41
CA ARG A 180 7.56 19.70 27.52
C ARG A 180 6.06 19.44 27.71
N TRP A 181 5.50 18.43 27.06
CA TRP A 181 4.08 18.10 27.18
C TRP A 181 3.69 17.60 28.58
N TYR A 182 4.56 16.82 29.22
CA TYR A 182 4.36 16.36 30.59
C TYR A 182 4.86 17.34 31.65
N GLY A 183 5.61 18.38 31.27
CA GLY A 183 6.20 19.33 32.20
C GLY A 183 7.36 18.73 33.02
N VAL A 184 8.12 17.82 32.41
CA VAL A 184 9.28 17.14 33.02
C VAL A 184 10.55 17.51 32.25
N ASP A 185 11.70 17.45 32.91
CA ASP A 185 12.99 17.78 32.29
C ASP A 185 13.42 16.69 31.31
N ARG A 186 13.19 15.42 31.67
CA ARG A 186 13.69 14.28 30.89
C ARG A 186 12.70 13.12 30.84
N ILE A 187 12.74 12.43 29.70
CA ILE A 187 12.09 11.14 29.51
C ILE A 187 13.14 10.12 29.11
N HIS A 188 13.15 8.95 29.75
CA HIS A 188 14.07 7.87 29.41
C HIS A 188 13.36 6.57 29.07
N ARG A 189 14.02 5.69 28.31
CA ARG A 189 13.45 4.39 27.95
C ARG A 189 13.37 3.51 29.17
N LEU A 190 12.19 2.97 29.45
CA LEU A 190 12.08 1.82 30.36
C LEU A 190 12.61 0.57 29.65
N THR A 191 13.85 0.16 29.96
CA THR A 191 14.39 -1.13 29.54
C THR A 191 13.73 -2.23 30.36
N GLY A 192 12.77 -2.94 29.76
CA GLY A 192 12.04 -4.00 30.45
C GLY A 192 12.93 -5.22 30.74
N ARG A 193 13.14 -5.53 32.02
CA ARG A 193 13.30 -6.90 32.51
C ARG A 193 11.96 -7.28 33.17
N GLY A 194 11.07 -7.94 32.42
CA GLY A 194 9.76 -8.37 32.92
C GLY A 194 8.67 -8.33 31.86
N GLY A 195 8.60 -9.39 31.03
CA GLY A 195 7.57 -9.53 30.01
C GLY A 195 7.97 -10.40 28.82
N ALA A 196 8.82 -11.40 29.02
CA ALA A 196 9.03 -12.45 28.03
C ALA A 196 7.83 -13.41 28.08
N GLY A 197 6.74 -13.03 27.43
CA GLY A 197 5.74 -13.99 26.95
C GLY A 197 6.30 -14.59 25.67
N THR A 198 6.94 -15.75 25.76
CA THR A 198 7.34 -16.57 24.63
C THR A 198 6.11 -16.89 23.76
N PRO A 199 6.16 -16.71 22.43
CA PRO A 199 5.32 -17.51 21.56
C PRO A 199 5.93 -18.92 21.52
N GLY A 200 5.31 -19.85 22.23
CA GLY A 200 5.46 -21.29 21.94
C GLY A 200 4.80 -21.62 20.60
N PRO A 201 5.12 -22.80 20.04
CA PRO A 201 5.25 -23.09 18.60
C PRO A 201 4.04 -22.77 17.72
#